data_AF-A0A7C1VMD8-F1
#
_entry.id   AF-A0A7C1VMD8-F1
#
_cell.length_a   1.000
_cell.length_b   1.000
_cell.length_c   1.000
_cell.angle_alpha   90.00
_cell.angle_beta   90.00
_cell.angle_gamma   90.00
#
_symmetry.space_group_name_H-M   'P 1'
#
loop_
_entity.id
_entity.type
_entity.pdbx_description
1 polymer ?
#
loop_
_entity_poly.entity_id
_entity_poly.type
_entity_poly.pdbx_seq_one_letter_code
_entity_poly.pdbx_strand_id
1 'polypeptide(L)'
;MKDSKDFPRPLNTFIEEEVEVATFTPKINEKEKRIEFTKGVRKAKQKTYYADSKPVKIVCSNHRFVCLDKGKYLFKCKKCTWHKIAFPVTFKFDPETGILTYRKTGIKV
;
A
#
# COMPACT_ATOMS: atom_id res chain seq x y z
N MET A 1 12.99 18.62 1.43
CA MET A 1 13.03 17.21 1.00
C MET A 1 14.45 16.95 0.55
N LYS A 2 15.10 15.85 0.98
CA LYS A 2 16.45 15.54 0.47
C LYS A 2 16.31 15.29 -1.03
N ASP A 3 17.09 16.01 -1.83
CA ASP A 3 17.07 15.86 -3.27
C ASP A 3 17.44 14.43 -3.65
N SER A 4 16.83 13.89 -4.71
CA SER A 4 17.15 12.56 -5.26
C SER A 4 18.64 12.40 -5.64
N LYS A 5 19.42 13.49 -5.60
CA LYS A 5 20.88 13.53 -5.79
C LYS A 5 21.68 12.92 -4.62
N ASP A 6 21.10 12.79 -3.42
CA ASP A 6 21.78 12.19 -2.25
C ASP A 6 21.59 10.68 -2.14
N PHE A 7 20.87 10.04 -3.07
CA PHE A 7 20.68 8.59 -3.03
C PHE A 7 21.91 7.88 -3.63
N PRO A 8 22.59 6.99 -2.87
CA PRO A 8 23.91 6.48 -3.26
C PRO A 8 23.89 5.42 -4.37
N ARG A 9 22.72 5.10 -4.93
CA ARG A 9 22.52 3.99 -5.88
C ARG A 9 21.81 4.50 -7.14
N PRO A 10 22.14 3.98 -8.33
CA PRO A 10 21.48 4.41 -9.55
C PRO A 10 19.98 4.07 -9.52
N LEU A 11 19.16 5.07 -9.83
CA LEU A 11 17.72 4.92 -9.93
C LEU A 11 17.35 4.32 -11.29
N ASN A 12 16.22 3.63 -11.33
CA ASN A 12 15.63 3.03 -12.52
C ASN A 12 16.50 1.97 -13.22
N THR A 13 17.43 1.34 -12.50
CA THR A 13 18.27 0.23 -12.97
C THR A 13 18.28 -0.92 -11.96
N PHE A 14 18.41 -2.15 -12.44
CA PHE A 14 18.63 -3.32 -11.59
C PHE A 14 20.08 -3.36 -11.11
N ILE A 15 20.29 -3.49 -9.80
CA ILE A 15 21.60 -3.57 -9.16
C ILE A 15 21.66 -4.86 -8.34
N GLU A 16 22.81 -5.54 -8.34
CA GLU A 16 23.05 -6.68 -7.47
C GLU A 16 23.51 -6.20 -6.09
N GLU A 17 22.81 -6.61 -5.04
CA GLU A 17 23.03 -6.14 -3.69
C GLU A 17 22.92 -7.27 -2.68
N GLU A 18 23.77 -7.23 -1.65
CA GLU A 18 23.61 -8.11 -0.50
C GLU A 18 22.56 -7.51 0.43
N VAL A 19 21.41 -8.16 0.50
CA VAL A 19 20.28 -7.77 1.34
C VAL A 19 20.09 -8.80 2.45
N GLU A 20 19.80 -8.30 3.64
CA GLU A 20 19.43 -9.14 4.79
C GLU A 20 18.00 -9.63 4.63
N VAL A 21 17.85 -10.91 4.31
CA VAL A 21 16.55 -11.57 4.14
C VAL A 21 16.24 -12.37 5.40
N ALA A 22 15.06 -12.17 5.95
CA ALA A 22 14.57 -12.99 7.07
C ALA A 22 14.30 -14.42 6.56
N THR A 23 14.95 -15.40 7.19
CA THR A 23 14.74 -16.82 6.89
C THR A 23 14.10 -17.50 8.09
N PHE A 24 13.09 -18.34 7.86
CA PHE A 24 12.50 -19.15 8.91
C PHE A 24 12.98 -20.59 8.77
N THR A 25 13.74 -21.06 9.75
CA THR A 25 14.22 -22.45 9.81
C THR A 25 13.33 -23.25 10.78
N PRO A 26 12.65 -24.30 10.30
CA PRO A 26 11.89 -25.18 11.18
C PRO A 26 12.85 -26.03 12.02
N LYS A 27 12.67 -26.01 13.34
CA LYS A 27 13.29 -26.97 14.26
C LYS A 27 12.19 -27.83 14.86
N ILE A 28 12.37 -29.15 14.84
CA ILE A 28 11.44 -30.08 15.46
C ILE A 28 11.79 -30.13 16.95
N ASN A 29 10.86 -29.72 17.81
CA ASN A 29 10.99 -29.90 19.24
C ASN A 29 10.54 -31.33 19.58
N GLU A 30 11.49 -32.25 19.75
CA GLU A 30 11.25 -33.67 19.99
C GLU A 30 10.46 -33.95 21.28
N LYS A 31 10.45 -33.00 22.24
CA LYS A 31 9.67 -33.13 23.50
C LYS A 31 8.18 -32.86 23.32
N GLU A 32 7.81 -31.92 22.44
CA GLU A 32 6.41 -31.52 22.22
C GLU A 32 5.80 -32.03 20.91
N LYS A 33 6.59 -32.74 20.07
CA LYS A 33 6.20 -33.14 18.69
C LYS A 33 5.65 -31.99 17.86
N ARG A 34 6.20 -30.78 18.04
CA ARG A 34 5.79 -29.55 17.33
C ARG A 34 6.96 -28.98 16.53
N ILE A 35 6.63 -28.35 15.40
CA ILE A 35 7.59 -27.64 14.56
C ILE A 35 7.64 -26.20 15.04
N GLU A 36 8.78 -25.79 15.59
CA GLU A 36 9.04 -24.41 15.98
C GLU A 36 9.79 -23.69 14.85
N PHE A 37 9.28 -22.54 14.41
CA PHE A 37 9.96 -21.72 13.40
C PHE A 37 10.88 -20.72 14.09
N THR A 38 12.18 -20.91 13.91
CA THR A 38 13.18 -19.93 14.36
C THR A 38 13.42 -18.91 13.26
N LYS A 39 13.28 -17.63 13.59
CA LYS A 39 13.55 -16.52 12.68
C LYS A 39 15.05 -16.21 12.71
N GLY A 40 15.72 -16.40 11.58
CA GLY A 40 17.09 -15.97 11.34
C GLY A 40 17.14 -14.84 10.31
N VAL A 41 18.32 -14.23 10.16
CA VAL A 41 18.61 -13.26 9.09
C VAL A 41 19.78 -13.83 8.28
N ARG A 42 19.61 -13.96 6.97
CA ARG A 42 20.66 -14.39 6.04
C ARG A 42 20.95 -13.27 5.05
N LYS A 43 22.23 -12.99 4.82
CA LYS A 43 22.65 -12.11 3.72
C LYS A 43 22.53 -12.89 2.40
N ALA A 44 21.72 -12.38 1.48
CA ALA A 44 21.53 -12.97 0.15
C ALA A 44 21.78 -11.92 -0.92
N LYS A 45 22.45 -12.32 -2.00
CA LYS A 45 22.59 -11.48 -3.20
C LYS A 45 21.26 -11.44 -3.94
N GLN A 46 20.67 -10.26 -4.07
CA GLN A 46 19.40 -10.04 -4.74
C GLN A 46 19.54 -8.90 -5.76
N LYS A 47 18.79 -9.01 -6.87
CA LYS A 47 18.63 -7.90 -7.82
C LYS A 47 17.57 -6.93 -7.27
N THR A 48 18.01 -5.74 -6.87
CA THR A 48 17.17 -4.67 -6.34
C THR A 48 16.95 -3.59 -7.41
N TYR A 49 15.77 -2.98 -7.42
CA TYR A 49 15.44 -1.86 -8.29
C TYR A 49 14.91 -0.69 -7.45
N TYR A 50 15.53 0.48 -7.59
CA TYR A 50 15.09 1.71 -6.93
C TYR A 50 14.39 2.61 -7.96
N ALA A 51 13.08 2.80 -7.80
CA ALA A 51 12.31 3.65 -8.69
C ALA A 51 12.41 5.13 -8.27
N ASP A 52 12.66 6.02 -9.23
CA ASP A 52 12.45 7.45 -8.99
C ASP A 52 10.94 7.74 -8.98
N SER A 53 10.35 7.77 -7.80
CA SER A 53 8.93 8.10 -7.63
C SER A 53 8.79 9.56 -7.25
N LYS A 54 8.05 10.33 -8.05
CA LYS A 54 7.64 11.67 -7.62
C LYS A 54 6.87 11.54 -6.30
N PRO A 55 7.20 12.31 -5.26
CA PRO A 55 6.46 12.32 -4.01
C PRO A 55 5.10 12.99 -4.23
N VAL A 56 4.13 12.22 -4.69
CA VAL A 56 2.75 12.68 -4.88
C VAL A 56 2.00 12.53 -3.56
N LYS A 57 2.38 13.29 -2.53
CA LYS A 57 1.49 13.50 -1.38
C LYS A 57 0.53 14.65 -1.70
N ILE A 58 -0.33 14.46 -2.70
CA ILE A 58 -1.54 15.28 -2.81
C ILE A 58 -2.49 14.77 -1.73
N VAL A 59 -2.38 15.30 -0.53
CA VAL A 59 -3.34 15.04 0.55
C VAL A 59 -4.55 15.93 0.30
N CYS A 60 -5.69 15.35 -0.02
CA CYS A 60 -6.92 16.13 -0.14
C CYS A 60 -7.48 16.37 1.27
N SER A 61 -7.87 17.60 1.56
CA SER A 61 -8.64 17.91 2.77
C SER A 61 -10.09 17.44 2.65
N ASN A 62 -10.67 17.51 1.45
CA ASN A 62 -12.00 17.00 1.11
C ASN A 62 -11.92 16.16 -0.16
N HIS A 63 -12.30 14.88 -0.08
CA HIS A 63 -12.20 14.00 -1.23
C HIS A 63 -13.45 14.10 -2.10
N ARG A 64 -13.25 14.23 -3.41
CA ARG A 64 -14.30 14.07 -4.42
C ARG A 64 -14.02 12.82 -5.19
N PHE A 65 -14.99 11.92 -5.25
CA PHE A 65 -14.85 10.59 -5.79
C PHE A 65 -15.46 10.45 -7.18
N VAL A 66 -14.92 9.50 -7.93
CA VAL A 66 -15.52 8.89 -9.12
C VAL A 66 -15.68 7.41 -8.86
N CYS A 67 -16.79 6.83 -9.31
CA CYS A 67 -16.97 5.38 -9.28
C CYS A 67 -16.16 4.76 -10.42
N LEU A 68 -15.14 3.97 -10.08
CA LEU A 68 -14.34 3.23 -11.05
C LEU A 68 -15.00 1.92 -11.45
N ASP A 69 -15.60 1.23 -10.49
CA ASP A 69 -16.24 -0.07 -10.69
C ASP A 69 -17.54 -0.09 -9.88
N LYS A 70 -18.67 -0.12 -10.60
CA LYS A 70 -20.01 -0.16 -10.01
C LYS A 70 -20.32 -1.51 -9.36
N GLY A 71 -19.77 -2.61 -9.88
CA GLY A 71 -20.01 -3.96 -9.35
C GLY A 71 -19.30 -4.17 -8.00
N LYS A 72 -18.12 -3.57 -7.84
CA LYS A 72 -17.33 -3.62 -6.60
C LYS A 72 -17.53 -2.41 -5.70
N TYR A 73 -18.36 -1.45 -6.11
CA TYR A 73 -18.56 -0.16 -5.43
C TYR A 73 -17.24 0.54 -5.08
N LEU A 74 -16.30 0.53 -6.04
CA LEU A 74 -14.97 1.09 -5.88
C LEU A 74 -14.96 2.55 -6.32
N PHE A 75 -14.56 3.43 -5.41
CA PHE A 75 -14.48 4.87 -5.64
C PHE A 75 -13.04 5.35 -5.54
N LYS A 76 -12.62 6.17 -6.50
CA LYS A 76 -11.29 6.83 -6.52
C LYS A 76 -11.44 8.33 -6.35
N CYS A 77 -10.59 8.94 -5.54
CA CYS A 77 -10.52 10.38 -5.46
C CYS A 77 -10.05 10.98 -6.81
N LYS A 78 -10.72 12.02 -7.31
CA LYS A 78 -10.35 12.72 -8.55
C LYS A 78 -8.96 13.38 -8.47
N LYS A 79 -8.47 13.70 -7.26
CA LYS A 79 -7.25 14.51 -7.05
C LYS A 79 -6.05 13.75 -6.50
N CYS A 80 -6.27 12.64 -5.79
CA CYS A 80 -5.20 11.88 -5.16
C CYS A 80 -5.34 10.38 -5.42
N THR A 81 -4.37 9.60 -4.93
CA THR A 81 -4.35 8.14 -5.07
C THR A 81 -5.24 7.42 -4.07
N TRP A 82 -6.08 8.12 -3.31
CA TRP A 82 -6.99 7.48 -2.37
C TRP A 82 -8.14 6.78 -3.09
N HIS A 83 -8.41 5.54 -2.67
CA HIS A 83 -9.52 4.74 -3.13
C HIS A 83 -10.29 4.21 -1.91
N LYS A 84 -11.60 4.02 -2.08
CA LYS A 84 -12.49 3.53 -1.04
C LYS A 84 -13.56 2.65 -1.64
N ILE A 85 -13.87 1.54 -0.97
CA ILE A 85 -15.05 0.74 -1.26
C ILE A 85 -16.22 1.31 -0.44
N ALA A 86 -17.31 1.69 -1.10
CA ALA A 86 -18.45 2.34 -0.45
C ALA A 86 -19.77 1.68 -0.88
N PHE A 87 -20.19 0.67 -0.11
CA PHE A 87 -21.41 -0.09 -0.41
C PHE A 87 -22.67 0.80 -0.33
N PRO A 88 -23.69 0.53 -1.16
CA PRO A 88 -24.89 1.36 -1.24
C PRO A 88 -25.73 1.31 0.03
N VAL A 89 -25.59 0.26 0.84
CA VAL A 89 -26.25 0.12 2.16
C VAL A 89 -25.63 1.00 3.24
N THR A 90 -24.35 1.36 3.12
CA THR A 90 -23.63 2.17 4.11
C THR A 90 -23.42 3.61 3.66
N PHE A 91 -23.24 3.83 2.36
CA PHE A 91 -22.96 5.15 1.79
C PHE A 91 -23.98 5.54 0.72
N LYS A 92 -24.23 6.84 0.63
CA LYS A 92 -24.91 7.49 -0.48
C LYS A 92 -23.84 8.19 -1.32
N PHE A 93 -23.77 7.88 -2.60
CA PHE A 93 -22.92 8.58 -3.56
C PHE A 93 -23.74 9.57 -4.36
N ASP A 94 -23.25 10.81 -4.46
CA ASP A 94 -23.79 11.82 -5.36
C ASP A 94 -22.86 11.94 -6.59
N PRO A 95 -23.31 11.55 -7.79
CA PRO A 95 -22.47 11.57 -8.99
C PRO A 95 -22.16 12.97 -9.50
N GLU A 96 -23.00 13.98 -9.21
CA GLU A 96 -22.78 15.35 -9.66
C GLU A 96 -21.66 16.01 -8.84
N THR A 97 -21.75 15.89 -7.51
CA THR A 97 -20.75 16.49 -6.61
C THR A 97 -19.54 15.59 -6.36
N GLY A 98 -19.69 14.28 -6.57
CA GLY A 98 -18.69 13.25 -6.26
C GLY A 98 -18.56 12.98 -4.76
N ILE A 99 -19.54 13.33 -3.94
CA ILE A 99 -19.45 13.21 -2.47
C ILE A 99 -19.98 11.84 -2.03
N LEU A 100 -19.25 11.18 -1.13
CA LEU A 100 -19.73 10.00 -0.41
C LEU A 100 -20.23 10.42 0.97
N THR A 101 -21.49 10.12 1.26
CA THR A 101 -22.11 10.43 2.56
C THR A 101 -22.43 9.14 3.29
N TYR A 102 -21.95 8.96 4.52
CA TYR A 102 -22.33 7.82 5.34
C TYR A 102 -23.80 7.94 5.75
N ARG A 103 -24.61 6.94 5.44
CA ARG A 103 -26.08 7.02 5.60
C ARG A 103 -26.51 7.17 7.06
N LYS A 104 -25.83 6.48 7.99
CA LYS A 104 -26.22 6.46 9.40
C LYS A 104 -25.89 7.75 10.14
N THR A 105 -24.80 8.43 9.76
CA THR A 105 -24.32 9.63 10.49
C THR A 105 -24.37 10.91 9.67
N GLY A 106 -24.60 10.83 8.35
CA GLY A 106 -24.54 11.98 7.45
C GLY A 106 -23.12 12.51 7.18
N ILE A 107 -22.08 11.86 7.72
CA ILE A 107 -20.69 12.31 7.55
C ILE A 107 -20.29 12.22 6.07
N LYS A 108 -19.79 13.32 5.52
CA LYS A 108 -19.26 13.42 4.16
C LYS A 108 -17.78 13.03 4.16
N VAL A 109 -17.40 12.24 3.16
CA VAL A 109 -16.04 11.74 2.92
C VAL A 109 -15.55 12.31 1.60
#